data_AF-A0A957VWV1-F1
#
_entry.id   AF-A0A957VWV1-F1
#
_cell.length_a   1.000
_cell.length_b   1.000
_cell.length_c   1.000
_cell.angle_alpha   90.00
_cell.angle_beta   90.00
_cell.angle_gamma   90.00
#
_symmetry.space_group_name_H-M   'P 1'
#
loop_
_entity.id
_entity.type
_entity.pdbx_description
1 polymer ?
#
loop_
_entity_poly.entity_id
_entity_poly.type
_entity_poly.pdbx_seq_one_letter_code
_entity_poly.pdbx_strand_id
1 'polypeptide(L)'
;MAQEKKRLESLALKSAWERYAEFDFNAKVGAKQRVYLSRAAITLAMFAVLLAVFINSYSAVSSIEFTGWWVFNTIGEILRVILVIVLISNFIVFALLMRTRQQESSQELRTAAEEIKKEIYLYRTILQWHEECEVWLSDRITKIQRRVAEGFGTELILKPYQGELPPDYDPADPTSDSGFTRLAPADYLRYRLEKQLEIYTQELAEPQRQRYYLNVGLFVTAGFSMLLAAIPGGQFSAWVAVAIFAAAALMNWLEPRDIDTKINTYNQLIAGLNIIRDWWFSLDKQEQTGEEFFKLVIGTEKVIWSQYNKHASEMWHAIEELKGKKEDALEEVLLLSGSAAFLEQEEEEEIEHMAVVVAETVTTVESQPVEADMPDIIEGVVEAVNGKVETIDKKIIKTETTLTVVDNDDLEDTRGYHSRKRGAPHAFVVMPFGRKQGPDGRWIDFDSIYYDLIKPAVEAAGFESFRADQESVSGDILTDMFQELLLADMVIADLSIDNANVFYELGVRHAVRKRGLVHIQSGRPYLPFDIFNVRTIPYQIDKNGR
;
A
#
# COMPACT_ATOMS: atom_id res chain seq x y z
N MET A 1 -15.95 -38.53 -4.67
CA MET A 1 -16.05 -37.13 -5.14
C MET A 1 -16.37 -36.16 -4.00
N ALA A 2 -17.56 -36.15 -3.39
CA ALA A 2 -17.91 -35.20 -2.32
C ALA A 2 -17.00 -35.27 -1.06
N GLN A 3 -16.59 -36.48 -0.65
CA GLN A 3 -15.70 -36.69 0.51
C GLN A 3 -14.24 -36.32 0.20
N GLU A 4 -13.87 -36.33 -1.07
CA GLU A 4 -12.53 -35.93 -1.55
C GLU A 4 -12.44 -34.41 -1.69
N LYS A 5 -13.49 -33.77 -2.22
CA LYS A 5 -13.65 -32.31 -2.21
C LYS A 5 -13.60 -31.74 -0.79
N LYS A 6 -14.37 -32.28 0.16
CA LYS A 6 -14.33 -31.83 1.57
C LYS A 6 -12.95 -32.01 2.23
N ARG A 7 -12.18 -33.00 1.79
CA ARG A 7 -10.80 -33.23 2.26
C ARG A 7 -9.84 -32.22 1.68
N LEU A 8 -9.99 -31.86 0.40
CA LEU A 8 -9.17 -30.84 -0.26
C LEU A 8 -9.48 -29.43 0.26
N GLU A 9 -10.77 -29.10 0.49
CA GLU A 9 -11.22 -27.85 1.14
C GLU A 9 -10.53 -27.68 2.50
N SER A 10 -10.47 -28.75 3.29
CA SER A 10 -9.81 -28.74 4.59
C SER A 10 -8.28 -28.58 4.51
N LEU A 11 -7.66 -28.97 3.39
CA LEU A 11 -6.21 -28.98 3.23
C LEU A 11 -5.68 -27.63 2.72
N ALA A 12 -6.37 -27.00 1.78
CA ALA A 12 -6.05 -25.65 1.31
C ALA A 12 -6.19 -24.62 2.44
N LEU A 13 -7.32 -24.69 3.18
CA LEU A 13 -7.58 -23.79 4.31
C LEU A 13 -6.60 -24.01 5.47
N LYS A 14 -6.21 -25.26 5.72
CA LYS A 14 -5.17 -25.58 6.70
C LYS A 14 -3.81 -25.02 6.31
N SER A 15 -3.40 -25.18 5.05
CA SER A 15 -2.18 -24.58 4.52
C SER A 15 -2.20 -23.05 4.67
N ALA A 16 -3.34 -22.41 4.37
CA ALA A 16 -3.51 -20.97 4.55
C ALA A 16 -3.29 -20.53 6.01
N TRP A 17 -3.95 -21.21 6.96
CA TRP A 17 -3.78 -20.93 8.39
C TRP A 17 -2.37 -21.19 8.90
N GLU A 18 -1.70 -22.25 8.43
CA GLU A 18 -0.29 -22.53 8.74
C GLU A 18 0.62 -21.38 8.33
N ARG A 19 0.41 -20.85 7.11
CA ARG A 19 1.22 -19.76 6.55
C ARG A 19 0.94 -18.43 7.23
N TYR A 20 -0.33 -18.14 7.51
CA TYR A 20 -0.71 -17.01 8.36
C TYR A 20 0.01 -17.07 9.71
N ALA A 21 -0.06 -18.22 10.39
CA ALA A 21 0.50 -18.39 11.72
C ALA A 21 2.03 -18.26 11.72
N GLU A 22 2.69 -18.79 10.68
CA GLU A 22 4.14 -18.66 10.49
C GLU A 22 4.55 -17.19 10.34
N PHE A 23 3.88 -16.43 9.48
CA PHE A 23 4.19 -15.01 9.27
C PHE A 23 3.87 -14.17 10.50
N ASP A 24 2.70 -14.35 11.11
CA ASP A 24 2.30 -13.60 12.31
C ASP A 24 3.23 -13.87 13.50
N PHE A 25 3.63 -15.13 13.70
CA PHE A 25 4.56 -15.50 14.77
C PHE A 25 5.93 -14.84 14.58
N ASN A 26 6.50 -14.94 13.38
CA ASN A 26 7.82 -14.36 13.10
C ASN A 26 7.76 -12.82 13.15
N ALA A 27 6.67 -12.20 12.72
CA ALA A 27 6.42 -10.77 12.90
C ALA A 27 6.42 -10.37 14.39
N LYS A 28 5.65 -11.08 15.24
CA LYS A 28 5.58 -10.80 16.69
C LYS A 28 6.95 -10.97 17.37
N VAL A 29 7.72 -11.98 17.00
CA VAL A 29 9.08 -12.21 17.54
C VAL A 29 10.02 -11.07 17.15
N GLY A 30 10.03 -10.67 15.87
CA GLY A 30 10.85 -9.55 15.37
C GLY A 30 10.52 -8.23 16.06
N ALA A 31 9.22 -7.91 16.19
CA ALA A 31 8.75 -6.72 16.88
C ALA A 31 9.18 -6.69 18.36
N LYS A 32 9.02 -7.80 19.09
CA LYS A 32 9.44 -7.91 20.50
C LYS A 32 10.95 -7.72 20.67
N GLN A 33 11.75 -8.33 19.81
CA GLN A 33 13.21 -8.21 19.85
C GLN A 33 13.65 -6.75 19.65
N ARG A 34 13.05 -6.04 18.68
CA ARG A 34 13.32 -4.61 18.43
C ARG A 34 12.98 -3.76 19.65
N VAL A 35 11.82 -3.99 20.27
CA VAL A 35 11.43 -3.28 21.50
C VAL A 35 12.46 -3.55 22.60
N TYR A 36 12.82 -4.81 22.86
CA TYR A 36 13.79 -5.17 23.89
C TYR A 36 15.15 -4.50 23.68
N LEU A 37 15.70 -4.57 22.47
CA LEU A 37 16.98 -3.93 22.14
C LEU A 37 16.91 -2.41 22.30
N SER A 38 15.80 -1.78 21.92
CA SER A 38 15.57 -0.35 22.10
C SER A 38 15.52 0.02 23.59
N ARG A 39 14.87 -0.82 24.43
CA ARG A 39 14.90 -0.64 25.90
C ARG A 39 16.32 -0.72 26.44
N ALA A 40 17.05 -1.76 26.03
CA ALA A 40 18.42 -2.00 26.48
C ALA A 40 19.33 -0.82 26.12
N ALA A 41 19.30 -0.33 24.87
CA ALA A 41 20.09 0.82 24.43
C ALA A 41 19.81 2.07 25.28
N ILE A 42 18.54 2.38 25.52
CA ILE A 42 18.15 3.56 26.29
C ILE A 42 18.57 3.44 27.75
N THR A 43 18.41 2.27 28.37
CA THR A 43 18.86 2.03 29.75
C THR A 43 20.39 2.12 29.91
N LEU A 44 21.15 1.55 28.96
CA LEU A 44 22.62 1.62 28.97
C LEU A 44 23.10 3.05 28.76
N ALA A 45 22.48 3.79 27.85
CA ALA A 45 22.85 5.18 27.59
C ALA A 45 22.55 6.08 28.81
N MET A 46 21.41 5.89 29.48
CA MET A 46 21.07 6.58 30.73
C MET A 46 22.06 6.24 31.85
N PHE A 47 22.44 4.96 31.97
CA PHE A 47 23.44 4.53 32.95
C PHE A 47 24.81 5.14 32.67
N ALA A 48 25.24 5.23 31.40
CA ALA A 48 26.49 5.88 31.02
C ALA A 48 26.53 7.35 31.43
N VAL A 49 25.43 8.08 31.23
CA VAL A 49 25.34 9.50 31.59
C VAL A 49 25.36 9.70 33.11
N LEU A 50 24.62 8.88 33.86
CA LEU A 50 24.66 8.90 35.32
C LEU A 50 26.05 8.60 35.87
N LEU A 51 26.72 7.58 35.30
CA LEU A 51 28.07 7.20 35.69
C LEU A 51 29.09 8.31 35.37
N ALA A 52 28.97 8.97 34.21
CA ALA A 52 29.82 10.09 33.83
C ALA A 52 29.68 11.27 34.82
N VAL A 53 28.45 11.62 35.19
CA VAL A 53 28.18 12.67 36.19
C VAL A 53 28.69 12.29 37.58
N PHE A 54 28.56 11.02 37.96
CA PHE A 54 29.10 10.51 39.21
C PHE A 54 30.62 10.57 39.25
N ILE A 55 31.32 10.16 38.18
CA ILE A 55 32.78 10.26 38.07
C ILE A 55 33.24 11.72 38.17
N ASN A 56 32.55 12.64 37.47
CA ASN A 56 32.88 14.06 37.52
C ASN A 56 32.74 14.62 38.95
N SER A 57 31.63 14.29 39.62
CA SER A 57 31.37 14.72 41.00
C SER A 57 32.35 14.09 42.01
N TYR A 58 32.70 12.82 41.82
CA TYR A 58 33.68 12.11 42.64
C TYR A 58 35.08 12.70 42.52
N SER A 59 35.50 13.04 41.30
CA SER A 59 36.80 13.66 41.04
C SER A 59 36.98 15.04 41.70
N ALA A 60 35.87 15.77 41.89
CA ALA A 60 35.88 17.02 42.64
C ALA A 60 36.13 16.79 44.14
N VAL A 61 35.57 15.73 44.72
CA VAL A 61 35.72 15.39 46.16
C VAL A 61 37.08 14.74 46.46
N SER A 62 37.62 13.92 45.55
CA SER A 62 38.92 13.25 45.73
C SER A 62 40.13 14.19 45.64
N SER A 63 39.92 15.48 45.34
CA SER A 63 40.95 16.53 45.39
C SER A 63 41.30 16.99 46.82
N ILE A 64 40.55 16.55 47.83
CA ILE A 64 40.79 16.85 49.24
C ILE A 64 41.77 15.82 49.82
N GLU A 65 42.97 16.25 50.21
CA GLU A 65 44.02 15.36 50.72
C GLU A 65 43.69 14.82 52.12
N PHE A 66 43.44 13.50 52.23
CA PHE A 66 43.28 12.78 53.50
C PHE A 66 43.96 11.40 53.46
N THR A 67 44.28 10.83 54.62
CA THR A 67 44.88 9.49 54.78
C THR A 67 43.98 8.43 54.17
N GLY A 68 44.38 7.87 53.02
CA GLY A 68 43.59 6.90 52.23
C GLY A 68 43.36 7.26 50.75
N TRP A 69 43.90 8.39 50.27
CA TRP A 69 43.72 8.91 48.90
C TRP A 69 44.00 7.90 47.75
N TRP A 70 44.95 6.95 47.92
CA TRP A 70 45.22 5.91 46.91
C TRP A 70 44.00 5.01 46.63
N VAL A 71 43.14 4.77 47.63
CA VAL A 71 41.95 3.91 47.48
C VAL A 71 40.93 4.63 46.62
N PHE A 72 40.78 5.94 46.86
CA PHE A 72 39.88 6.78 46.10
C PHE A 72 40.29 6.91 44.64
N ASN A 73 41.58 7.07 44.35
CA ASN A 73 42.07 7.14 42.97
C ASN A 73 41.87 5.82 42.20
N THR A 74 42.09 4.68 42.87
CA THR A 74 41.86 3.35 42.28
C THR A 74 40.39 3.12 41.92
N ILE A 75 39.48 3.53 42.80
CA ILE A 75 38.02 3.45 42.54
C ILE A 75 37.63 4.34 41.35
N GLY A 76 38.18 5.55 41.25
CA GLY A 76 37.94 6.46 40.14
C GLY A 76 38.35 5.87 38.78
N GLU A 77 39.52 5.25 38.70
CA GLU A 77 39.99 4.58 37.47
C GLU A 77 39.13 3.36 37.12
N ILE A 78 38.70 2.56 38.10
CA ILE A 78 37.77 1.45 37.87
C ILE A 78 36.45 1.96 37.28
N LEU A 79 35.89 3.06 37.82
CA LEU A 79 34.65 3.66 37.32
C LEU A 79 34.81 4.18 35.88
N ARG A 80 35.97 4.75 35.51
CA ARG A 80 36.28 5.16 34.13
C ARG A 80 36.31 3.97 33.18
N VAL A 81 36.94 2.86 33.58
CA VAL A 81 36.95 1.62 32.78
C VAL A 81 35.52 1.09 32.60
N ILE A 82 34.70 1.08 33.65
CA ILE A 82 33.29 0.67 33.56
C ILE A 82 32.53 1.58 32.58
N LEU A 83 32.74 2.91 32.62
CA LEU A 83 32.10 3.84 31.68
C LEU A 83 32.43 3.50 30.23
N VAL A 84 33.70 3.22 29.91
CA VAL A 84 34.12 2.83 28.57
C VAL A 84 33.42 1.53 28.13
N ILE A 85 33.35 0.53 29.02
CA ILE A 85 32.66 -0.74 28.73
C ILE A 85 31.17 -0.52 28.44
N VAL A 86 30.49 0.32 29.22
CA VAL A 86 29.07 0.64 29.02
C VAL A 86 28.87 1.34 27.68
N LEU A 87 29.73 2.29 27.31
CA LEU A 87 29.65 3.00 26.03
C LEU A 87 29.85 2.07 24.84
N ILE A 88 30.85 1.18 24.90
CA ILE A 88 31.09 0.16 23.87
C ILE A 88 29.89 -0.78 23.76
N SER A 89 29.35 -1.23 24.90
CA SER A 89 28.17 -2.09 24.94
C SER A 89 26.96 -1.41 24.30
N ASN A 90 26.75 -0.12 24.57
CA ASN A 90 25.67 0.66 23.96
C ASN A 90 25.84 0.78 22.44
N PHE A 91 27.06 0.97 21.94
CA PHE A 91 27.35 0.98 20.50
C PHE A 91 27.05 -0.38 19.84
N ILE A 92 27.40 -1.49 20.50
CA ILE A 92 27.09 -2.84 20.01
C ILE A 92 25.57 -3.05 19.93
N VAL A 93 24.83 -2.67 20.98
CA VAL A 93 23.36 -2.77 20.98
C VAL A 93 22.75 -1.89 19.89
N PHE A 94 23.28 -0.68 19.68
CA PHE A 94 22.83 0.21 18.61
C PHE A 94 23.13 -0.35 17.21
N ALA A 95 24.28 -0.98 17.00
CA ALA A 95 24.60 -1.67 15.76
C ALA A 95 23.65 -2.85 15.49
N LEU A 96 23.30 -3.62 16.52
CA LEU A 96 22.27 -4.67 16.42
C LEU A 96 20.89 -4.09 16.09
N LEU A 97 20.54 -2.95 16.69
CA LEU A 97 19.31 -2.21 16.35
C LEU A 97 19.31 -1.75 14.88
N MET A 98 20.41 -1.19 14.39
CA MET A 98 20.52 -0.79 12.98
C MET A 98 20.39 -1.98 12.03
N ARG A 99 21.01 -3.12 12.34
CA ARG A 99 20.83 -4.35 11.57
C ARG A 99 19.36 -4.80 11.53
N THR A 100 18.65 -4.71 12.65
CA THR A 100 17.21 -5.03 12.72
C THR A 100 16.29 -3.95 12.17
N ARG A 101 16.80 -2.74 11.88
CA ARG A 101 16.07 -1.66 11.18
C ARG A 101 16.17 -1.81 9.67
N GLN A 102 17.32 -2.24 9.16
CA GLN A 102 17.50 -2.52 7.73
C GLN A 102 16.67 -3.73 7.27
N GLN A 103 16.29 -4.60 8.20
CA GLN A 103 15.22 -5.59 8.04
C GLN A 103 13.87 -4.96 8.45
N GLU A 104 13.13 -4.39 7.51
CA GLU A 104 11.70 -4.05 7.68
C GLU A 104 10.79 -5.30 7.79
N SER A 105 11.42 -6.47 7.82
CA SER A 105 10.85 -7.81 7.90
C SER A 105 9.62 -7.97 8.79
N SER A 106 9.62 -7.42 9.99
CA SER A 106 8.52 -7.62 10.93
C SER A 106 7.21 -6.95 10.49
N GLN A 107 7.28 -5.82 9.79
CA GLN A 107 6.09 -5.11 9.30
C GLN A 107 5.59 -5.75 8.00
N GLU A 108 6.50 -6.15 7.12
CA GLU A 108 6.17 -6.85 5.89
C GLU A 108 5.55 -8.23 6.17
N LEU A 109 6.12 -9.01 7.10
CA LEU A 109 5.52 -10.27 7.54
C LEU A 109 4.13 -10.08 8.16
N ARG A 110 3.93 -9.00 8.93
CA ARG A 110 2.63 -8.69 9.52
C ARG A 110 1.60 -8.33 8.45
N THR A 111 2.02 -7.56 7.45
CA THR A 111 1.21 -7.19 6.29
C THR A 111 0.82 -8.44 5.51
N ALA A 112 1.78 -9.30 5.16
CA ALA A 112 1.49 -10.57 4.48
C ALA A 112 0.59 -11.50 5.29
N ALA A 113 0.74 -11.54 6.62
CA ALA A 113 -0.16 -12.31 7.48
C ALA A 113 -1.60 -11.79 7.39
N GLU A 114 -1.82 -10.48 7.53
CA GLU A 114 -3.17 -9.91 7.42
C GLU A 114 -3.76 -10.04 6.00
N GLU A 115 -2.93 -10.06 4.96
CA GLU A 115 -3.35 -10.35 3.58
C GLU A 115 -3.88 -11.76 3.48
N ILE A 116 -3.11 -12.76 3.94
CA ILE A 116 -3.55 -14.16 3.98
C ILE A 116 -4.83 -14.29 4.81
N LYS A 117 -4.96 -13.56 5.93
CA LYS A 117 -6.17 -13.58 6.75
C LYS A 117 -7.37 -13.05 5.97
N LYS A 118 -7.24 -11.95 5.23
CA LYS A 118 -8.26 -11.44 4.32
C LYS A 118 -8.69 -12.54 3.32
N GLU A 119 -7.74 -13.17 2.64
CA GLU A 119 -8.06 -14.20 1.63
C GLU A 119 -8.74 -15.43 2.23
N ILE A 120 -8.38 -15.82 3.46
CA ILE A 120 -9.06 -16.87 4.21
C ILE A 120 -10.53 -16.50 4.45
N TYR A 121 -10.81 -15.26 4.87
CA TYR A 121 -12.19 -14.83 5.13
C TYR A 121 -13.01 -14.67 3.85
N LEU A 122 -12.41 -14.21 2.76
CA LEU A 122 -13.04 -14.16 1.43
C LEU A 122 -13.36 -15.58 0.92
N TYR A 123 -12.43 -16.52 1.04
CA TYR A 123 -12.67 -17.93 0.72
C TYR A 123 -13.81 -18.52 1.56
N ARG A 124 -13.83 -18.21 2.86
CA ARG A 124 -14.84 -18.70 3.80
C ARG A 124 -16.21 -18.04 3.65
N THR A 125 -16.39 -17.07 2.75
CA THR A 125 -17.66 -16.35 2.57
C THR A 125 -18.12 -16.32 1.11
N ILE A 126 -17.33 -15.73 0.22
CA ILE A 126 -17.72 -15.38 -1.17
C ILE A 126 -17.50 -16.53 -2.15
N LEU A 127 -16.30 -17.13 -2.13
CA LEU A 127 -15.85 -18.07 -3.16
C LEU A 127 -16.40 -19.50 -3.01
N GLN A 128 -17.32 -19.73 -2.07
CA GLN A 128 -17.85 -21.05 -1.75
C GLN A 128 -18.58 -21.74 -2.90
N TRP A 129 -19.02 -20.96 -3.89
CA TRP A 129 -19.85 -21.42 -5.01
C TRP A 129 -19.02 -21.82 -6.25
N HIS A 130 -17.72 -21.55 -6.25
CA HIS A 130 -16.83 -21.86 -7.36
C HIS A 130 -16.15 -23.23 -7.24
N GLU A 131 -16.13 -23.97 -8.35
CA GLU A 131 -15.46 -25.28 -8.40
C GLU A 131 -13.94 -25.18 -8.19
N GLU A 132 -13.33 -24.02 -8.46
CA GLU A 132 -11.89 -23.78 -8.40
C GLU A 132 -11.43 -22.94 -7.19
N CYS A 133 -12.30 -22.70 -6.20
CA CYS A 133 -12.00 -21.84 -5.05
C CYS A 133 -10.73 -22.25 -4.25
N GLU A 134 -10.40 -23.54 -4.23
CA GLU A 134 -9.20 -24.06 -3.58
C GLU A 134 -7.92 -23.72 -4.35
N VAL A 135 -7.98 -23.84 -5.68
CA VAL A 135 -6.86 -23.49 -6.58
C VAL A 135 -6.61 -22.00 -6.47
N TRP A 136 -7.68 -21.21 -6.46
CA TRP A 136 -7.62 -19.77 -6.25
C TRP A 136 -6.94 -19.40 -4.93
N LEU A 137 -7.36 -19.99 -3.80
CA LEU A 137 -6.78 -19.70 -2.49
C LEU A 137 -5.29 -20.08 -2.45
N SER A 138 -4.94 -21.24 -3.00
CA SER A 138 -3.56 -21.71 -3.06
C SER A 138 -2.67 -20.83 -3.94
N ASP A 139 -3.17 -20.40 -5.11
CA ASP A 139 -2.47 -19.47 -6.00
C ASP A 139 -2.23 -18.13 -5.32
N ARG A 140 -3.26 -17.59 -4.65
CA ARG A 140 -3.17 -16.30 -3.96
C ARG A 140 -2.15 -16.34 -2.82
N ILE A 141 -2.15 -17.38 -2.00
CA ILE A 141 -1.15 -17.58 -0.95
C ILE A 141 0.26 -17.69 -1.55
N THR A 142 0.40 -18.37 -2.70
CA THR A 142 1.68 -18.54 -3.39
C THR A 142 2.21 -17.19 -3.91
N LYS A 143 1.34 -16.36 -4.47
CA LYS A 143 1.67 -14.98 -4.88
C LYS A 143 2.14 -14.14 -3.70
N ILE A 144 1.43 -14.18 -2.57
CA ILE A 144 1.81 -13.45 -1.35
C ILE A 144 3.18 -13.94 -0.83
N GLN A 145 3.39 -15.25 -0.78
CA GLN A 145 4.68 -15.82 -0.35
C GLN A 145 5.83 -15.42 -1.26
N ARG A 146 5.60 -15.43 -2.58
CA ARG A 146 6.60 -15.01 -3.55
C ARG A 146 6.97 -13.54 -3.36
N ARG A 147 5.98 -12.65 -3.17
CA ARG A 147 6.19 -11.23 -2.89
C ARG A 147 7.03 -11.02 -1.63
N VAL A 148 6.71 -11.75 -0.56
CA VAL A 148 7.48 -11.73 0.69
C VAL A 148 8.89 -12.27 0.48
N ALA A 149 9.06 -13.36 -0.27
CA ALA A 149 10.40 -13.91 -0.55
C ALA A 149 11.26 -12.94 -1.39
N GLU A 150 10.66 -12.27 -2.37
CA GLU A 150 11.32 -11.27 -3.21
C GLU A 150 11.74 -10.03 -2.40
N GLY A 151 10.90 -9.58 -1.46
CA GLY A 151 11.22 -8.44 -0.58
C GLY A 151 12.38 -8.68 0.38
N PHE A 152 12.57 -9.92 0.84
CA PHE A 152 13.55 -10.27 1.88
C PHE A 152 14.87 -10.83 1.32
N GLY A 153 14.93 -11.13 0.02
CA GLY A 153 16.08 -11.76 -0.62
C GLY A 153 16.43 -13.15 -0.06
N THR A 154 17.69 -13.56 -0.17
CA THR A 154 18.20 -14.89 0.20
C THR A 154 18.24 -15.18 1.72
N GLU A 155 17.87 -14.23 2.58
CA GLU A 155 18.05 -14.32 4.05
C GLU A 155 16.75 -14.58 4.84
N LEU A 156 15.62 -14.89 4.19
CA LEU A 156 14.36 -15.18 4.89
C LEU A 156 14.43 -16.52 5.64
N ILE A 157 14.76 -16.49 6.93
CA ILE A 157 14.69 -17.63 7.84
C ILE A 157 13.46 -17.50 8.73
N LEU A 158 12.38 -18.20 8.35
CA LEU A 158 11.17 -18.29 9.16
C LEU A 158 11.30 -19.44 10.16
N LYS A 159 10.91 -19.17 11.41
CA LYS A 159 10.74 -20.23 12.40
C LYS A 159 9.37 -20.89 12.18
N PRO A 160 9.28 -22.22 12.13
CA PRO A 160 8.00 -22.89 11.98
C PRO A 160 7.13 -22.61 13.20
N TYR A 161 5.85 -22.34 12.96
CA TYR A 161 4.85 -22.22 14.01
C TYR A 161 4.49 -23.62 14.55
N GLN A 162 4.43 -23.78 15.88
CA GLN A 162 4.17 -25.06 16.55
C GLN A 162 2.88 -25.08 17.38
N GLY A 163 2.07 -24.01 17.32
CA GLY A 163 0.83 -23.90 18.07
C GLY A 163 -0.38 -24.49 17.36
N GLU A 164 -1.55 -24.35 17.97
CA GLU A 164 -2.83 -24.71 17.35
C GLU A 164 -3.22 -23.71 16.25
N LEU A 165 -4.01 -24.20 15.29
CA LEU A 165 -4.50 -23.47 14.13
C LEU A 165 -6.02 -23.39 14.20
N PRO A 166 -6.63 -22.22 13.97
CA PRO A 166 -6.02 -20.89 13.91
C PRO A 166 -5.32 -20.48 15.22
N PRO A 167 -4.31 -19.58 15.19
CA PRO A 167 -3.64 -19.10 16.41
C PRO A 167 -4.56 -18.44 17.44
N ASP A 168 -5.70 -17.90 16.99
CA ASP A 168 -6.68 -17.18 17.81
C ASP A 168 -7.84 -18.09 18.28
N TYR A 169 -7.75 -19.42 18.06
CA TYR A 169 -8.79 -20.38 18.42
C TYR A 169 -8.61 -20.87 19.87
N ASP A 170 -9.66 -20.72 20.68
CA ASP A 170 -9.76 -21.30 22.01
C ASP A 170 -10.79 -22.45 22.01
N PRO A 171 -10.36 -23.72 22.18
CA PRO A 171 -11.27 -24.86 22.22
C PRO A 171 -12.16 -24.89 23.48
N ALA A 172 -11.86 -24.09 24.51
CA ALA A 172 -12.68 -23.99 25.71
C ALA A 172 -13.84 -22.98 25.56
N ASP A 173 -13.78 -22.08 24.58
CA ASP A 173 -14.80 -21.08 24.32
C ASP A 173 -15.71 -21.52 23.15
N PRO A 174 -17.01 -21.83 23.41
CA PRO A 174 -17.97 -22.20 22.36
C PRO A 174 -18.20 -21.09 21.33
N THR A 175 -17.75 -19.87 21.63
CA THR A 175 -17.89 -18.69 20.78
C THR A 175 -16.62 -18.37 19.99
N SER A 176 -15.59 -19.21 20.11
CA SER A 176 -14.36 -19.07 19.36
C SER A 176 -14.49 -19.68 17.97
N ASP A 177 -14.02 -18.96 16.96
CA ASP A 177 -14.06 -19.40 15.57
C ASP A 177 -13.07 -20.54 15.32
N SER A 178 -13.60 -21.70 14.90
CA SER A 178 -12.81 -22.86 14.49
C SER A 178 -11.90 -22.58 13.29
N GLY A 179 -12.20 -21.55 12.49
CA GLY A 179 -11.41 -21.15 11.32
C GLY A 179 -11.57 -22.04 10.08
N PHE A 180 -12.19 -23.22 10.22
CA PHE A 180 -12.37 -24.19 9.15
C PHE A 180 -13.81 -24.27 8.62
N THR A 181 -14.75 -23.64 9.32
CA THR A 181 -16.15 -23.63 8.94
C THR A 181 -16.46 -22.50 7.97
N ARG A 182 -17.45 -22.76 7.11
CA ARG A 182 -18.10 -21.74 6.28
C ARG A 182 -18.78 -20.72 7.18
N LEU A 183 -18.76 -19.46 6.75
CA LEU A 183 -19.30 -18.34 7.52
C LEU A 183 -20.60 -17.86 6.90
N ALA A 184 -21.66 -17.89 7.70
CA ALA A 184 -22.89 -17.15 7.42
C ALA A 184 -22.70 -15.66 7.77
N PRO A 185 -23.59 -14.76 7.33
CA PRO A 185 -23.46 -13.33 7.60
C PRO A 185 -23.31 -12.98 9.09
N ALA A 186 -24.11 -13.61 9.95
CA ALA A 186 -24.04 -13.42 11.39
C ALA A 186 -22.70 -13.91 11.98
N ASP A 187 -22.17 -15.02 11.49
CA ASP A 187 -20.90 -15.59 11.95
C ASP A 187 -19.71 -14.74 11.49
N TYR A 188 -19.76 -14.21 10.26
CA TYR A 188 -18.73 -13.28 9.76
C TYR A 188 -18.68 -12.00 10.60
N LEU A 189 -19.84 -11.39 10.85
CA LEU A 189 -19.92 -10.19 11.69
C LEU A 189 -19.30 -10.43 13.06
N ARG A 190 -19.66 -11.54 13.71
CA ARG A 190 -19.17 -11.89 15.03
C ARG A 190 -17.66 -12.14 15.04
N TYR A 191 -17.19 -13.05 14.19
CA TYR A 191 -15.81 -13.56 14.26
C TYR A 191 -14.79 -12.61 13.64
N ARG A 192 -15.20 -11.79 12.67
CA ARG A 192 -14.31 -10.89 11.94
C ARG A 192 -14.53 -9.43 12.30
N LEU A 193 -15.73 -8.89 12.07
CA LEU A 193 -15.98 -7.46 12.23
C LEU A 193 -16.00 -7.04 13.71
N GLU A 194 -16.88 -7.63 14.51
CA GLU A 194 -17.08 -7.28 15.92
C GLU A 194 -15.84 -7.61 16.75
N LYS A 195 -15.22 -8.77 16.51
CA LYS A 195 -13.96 -9.14 17.17
C LYS A 195 -12.85 -8.12 16.89
N GLN A 196 -12.69 -7.67 15.64
CA GLN A 196 -11.68 -6.65 15.33
C GLN A 196 -12.02 -5.29 15.94
N LEU A 197 -13.30 -4.90 15.93
CA LEU A 197 -13.76 -3.67 16.57
C LEU A 197 -13.48 -3.69 18.08
N GLU A 198 -13.73 -4.80 18.76
CA GLU A 198 -13.42 -4.98 20.17
C GLU A 198 -11.90 -4.87 20.41
N ILE A 199 -11.08 -5.56 19.62
CA ILE A 199 -9.62 -5.50 19.71
C ILE A 199 -9.14 -4.06 19.56
N TYR A 200 -9.53 -3.36 18.49
CA TYR A 200 -9.10 -1.97 18.27
C TYR A 200 -9.57 -1.02 19.38
N THR A 201 -10.79 -1.22 19.89
CA THR A 201 -11.32 -0.39 20.98
C THR A 201 -10.55 -0.61 22.28
N GLN A 202 -10.24 -1.86 22.63
CA GLN A 202 -9.45 -2.19 23.82
C GLN A 202 -8.00 -1.73 23.68
N GLU A 203 -7.39 -1.95 22.50
CA GLU A 203 -6.01 -1.56 22.22
C GLU A 203 -5.81 -0.04 22.11
N LEU A 204 -6.85 0.77 21.94
CA LEU A 204 -6.74 2.23 21.85
C LEU A 204 -6.42 2.88 23.22
N ALA A 205 -6.88 2.30 24.33
CA ALA A 205 -6.74 2.89 25.65
C ALA A 205 -5.28 2.94 26.14
N GLU A 206 -4.50 1.91 25.84
CA GLU A 206 -3.10 1.79 26.28
C GLU A 206 -2.17 2.83 25.61
N PRO A 207 -2.14 2.98 24.28
CA PRO A 207 -1.35 4.01 23.60
C PRO A 207 -1.72 5.42 24.02
N GLN A 208 -3.01 5.73 24.21
CA GLN A 208 -3.45 7.04 24.70
C GLN A 208 -2.90 7.34 26.10
N ARG A 209 -3.03 6.37 27.02
CA ARG A 209 -2.48 6.48 28.37
C ARG A 209 -0.96 6.65 28.34
N GLN A 210 -0.26 5.85 27.54
CA GLN A 210 1.19 5.93 27.38
C GLN A 210 1.63 7.29 26.81
N ARG A 211 0.94 7.84 25.81
CA ARG A 211 1.19 9.18 25.25
C ARG A 211 1.09 10.25 26.32
N TYR A 212 0.03 10.22 27.13
CA TYR A 212 -0.16 11.18 28.21
C TYR A 212 0.98 11.14 29.22
N TYR A 213 1.32 9.96 29.77
CA TYR A 213 2.39 9.84 30.76
C TYR A 213 3.77 10.18 30.20
N LEU A 214 4.05 9.84 28.93
CA LEU A 214 5.32 10.19 28.28
C LEU A 214 5.45 11.70 28.08
N ASN A 215 4.38 12.38 27.63
CA ASN A 215 4.39 13.84 27.49
C ASN A 215 4.54 14.54 28.84
N VAL A 216 3.81 14.09 29.87
CA VAL A 216 3.98 14.61 31.23
C VAL A 216 5.42 14.40 31.73
N GLY A 217 5.99 13.22 31.51
CA GLY A 217 7.39 12.91 31.85
C GLY A 217 8.40 13.83 31.14
N LEU A 218 8.17 14.12 29.85
CA LEU A 218 8.98 15.05 29.07
C LEU A 218 8.91 16.48 29.63
N PHE A 219 7.71 16.98 29.93
CA PHE A 219 7.56 18.32 30.52
C PHE A 219 8.15 18.42 31.92
N VAL A 220 8.01 17.37 32.74
CA VAL A 220 8.60 17.34 34.08
C VAL A 220 10.13 17.34 34.00
N THR A 221 10.73 16.52 33.12
CA THR A 221 12.19 16.47 32.96
C THR A 221 12.76 17.76 32.35
N ALA A 222 12.07 18.36 31.38
CA ALA A 222 12.44 19.66 30.81
C ALA A 222 12.29 20.81 31.82
N GLY A 223 11.19 20.84 32.59
CA GLY A 223 10.99 21.83 33.64
C GLY A 223 12.03 21.69 34.76
N PHE A 224 12.36 20.47 35.15
CA PHE A 224 13.39 20.19 36.15
C PHE A 224 14.78 20.63 35.68
N SER A 225 15.14 20.42 34.41
CA SER A 225 16.42 20.89 33.87
C SER A 225 16.53 22.42 33.88
N MET A 226 15.46 23.13 33.53
CA MET A 226 15.40 24.59 33.59
C MET A 226 15.50 25.12 35.03
N LEU A 227 14.81 24.48 35.98
CA LEU A 227 14.88 24.85 37.39
C LEU A 227 16.29 24.68 37.96
N LEU A 228 16.96 23.57 37.65
CA LEU A 228 18.34 23.33 38.08
C LEU A 228 19.33 24.33 37.47
N ALA A 229 19.13 24.71 36.21
CA ALA A 229 19.97 25.70 35.53
C ALA A 229 19.83 27.12 36.11
N ALA A 230 18.67 27.45 36.68
CA ALA A 230 18.39 28.76 37.25
C ALA A 230 19.05 29.00 38.62
N ILE A 231 19.52 27.95 39.31
CA ILE A 231 20.14 28.08 40.64
C ILE A 231 21.54 28.71 40.50
N PRO A 232 21.79 29.90 41.09
CA PRO A 232 23.10 30.54 41.04
C PRO A 232 24.16 29.68 41.72
N GLY A 233 25.34 29.55 41.09
CA GLY A 233 26.49 28.85 41.67
C GLY A 233 26.96 27.61 40.90
N GLY A 234 26.28 27.19 39.82
CA GLY A 234 26.78 26.20 38.85
C GLY A 234 27.00 24.77 39.37
N GLN A 235 26.71 24.53 40.66
CA GLN A 235 26.95 23.25 41.36
C GLN A 235 26.13 22.09 40.77
N PHE A 236 25.00 22.40 40.14
CA PHE A 236 24.09 21.40 39.54
C PHE A 236 24.24 21.29 38.01
N SER A 237 25.23 21.93 37.40
CA SER A 237 25.43 21.92 35.94
C SER A 237 25.52 20.49 35.36
N ALA A 238 26.16 19.56 36.07
CA ALA A 238 26.21 18.16 35.66
C ALA A 238 24.83 17.48 35.68
N TRP A 239 23.97 17.82 36.64
CA TRP A 239 22.62 17.27 36.74
C TRP A 239 21.66 17.83 35.69
N VAL A 240 21.89 19.06 35.21
CA VAL A 240 21.18 19.62 34.05
C VAL A 240 21.41 18.73 32.81
N ALA A 241 22.64 18.29 32.58
CA ALA A 241 22.97 17.40 31.46
C ALA A 241 22.26 16.05 31.57
N VAL A 242 22.14 15.48 32.78
CA VAL A 242 21.36 14.25 33.01
C VAL A 242 19.89 14.45 32.67
N ALA A 243 19.29 15.56 33.09
CA ALA A 243 17.89 15.84 32.84
C ALA A 243 17.60 16.07 31.34
N ILE A 244 18.50 16.78 30.63
CA ILE A 244 18.42 16.95 29.16
C ILE A 244 18.54 15.59 28.47
N PHE A 245 19.48 14.74 28.92
CA PHE A 245 19.64 13.41 28.35
C PHE A 245 18.44 12.51 28.60
N ALA A 246 17.84 12.57 29.81
CA ALA A 246 16.61 11.84 30.13
C ALA A 246 15.45 12.29 29.24
N ALA A 247 15.32 13.60 28.97
CA ALA A 247 14.34 14.14 28.04
C ALA A 247 14.60 13.65 26.59
N ALA A 248 15.85 13.68 26.13
CA ALA A 248 16.23 13.15 24.81
C ALA A 248 15.99 11.64 24.68
N ALA A 249 16.24 10.88 25.74
CA ALA A 249 15.98 9.45 25.80
C ALA A 249 14.48 9.13 25.75
N LEU A 250 13.65 9.91 26.45
CA LEU A 250 12.19 9.82 26.36
C LEU A 250 11.69 10.17 24.95
N MET A 251 12.29 11.19 24.32
CA MET A 251 11.94 11.60 22.96
C MET A 251 12.32 10.54 21.92
N ASN A 252 13.52 9.96 22.01
CA ASN A 252 13.95 8.84 21.18
C ASN A 252 13.18 7.53 21.46
N TRP A 253 12.52 7.42 22.62
CA TRP A 253 11.57 6.33 22.89
C TRP A 253 10.22 6.55 22.22
N LEU A 254 9.80 7.81 22.06
CA LEU A 254 8.54 8.20 21.43
C LEU A 254 8.59 8.02 19.90
N GLU A 255 9.69 8.44 19.27
CA GLU A 255 9.83 8.49 17.81
C GLU A 255 9.57 7.14 17.09
N PRO A 256 10.08 5.97 17.56
CA PRO A 256 9.85 4.69 16.87
C PRO A 256 8.45 4.11 17.09
N ARG A 257 7.68 4.64 18.05
CA ARG A 257 6.38 4.07 18.42
C ARG A 257 5.22 4.65 17.64
N ASP A 258 5.45 5.81 17.00
CA ASP A 258 4.50 6.54 16.18
C ASP A 258 3.07 6.44 16.75
N ILE A 259 2.96 6.78 18.03
CA ILE A 259 1.74 6.56 18.82
C ILE A 259 0.59 7.36 18.21
N ASP A 260 0.91 8.52 17.63
CA ASP A 260 -0.06 9.41 17.02
C ASP A 260 -0.64 8.83 15.74
N THR A 261 0.16 8.24 14.85
CA THR A 261 -0.39 7.52 13.69
C THR A 261 -1.18 6.31 14.12
N LYS A 262 -0.70 5.51 15.08
CA LYS A 262 -1.48 4.36 15.60
C LYS A 262 -2.84 4.75 16.15
N ILE A 263 -2.91 5.80 16.96
CA ILE A 263 -4.18 6.32 17.50
C ILE A 263 -5.09 6.76 16.35
N ASN A 264 -4.57 7.51 15.40
CA ASN A 264 -5.36 8.00 14.26
C ASN A 264 -5.86 6.84 13.39
N THR A 265 -5.01 5.87 13.09
CA THR A 265 -5.36 4.66 12.32
C THR A 265 -6.42 3.83 13.04
N TYR A 266 -6.27 3.57 14.33
CA TYR A 266 -7.29 2.84 15.10
C TYR A 266 -8.61 3.59 15.16
N ASN A 267 -8.60 4.91 15.36
CA ASN A 267 -9.82 5.71 15.32
C ASN A 267 -10.50 5.63 13.94
N GLN A 268 -9.74 5.69 12.85
CA GLN A 268 -10.25 5.55 11.49
C GLN A 268 -10.85 4.17 11.23
N LEU A 269 -10.18 3.10 11.64
CA LEU A 269 -10.67 1.73 11.52
C LEU A 269 -11.94 1.52 12.34
N ILE A 270 -11.98 1.97 13.59
CA ILE A 270 -13.16 1.89 14.44
C ILE A 270 -14.33 2.64 13.80
N ALA A 271 -14.11 3.84 13.27
CA ALA A 271 -15.14 4.59 12.58
C ALA A 271 -15.64 3.87 11.31
N GLY A 272 -14.72 3.38 10.46
CA GLY A 272 -15.06 2.65 9.23
C GLY A 272 -15.83 1.36 9.50
N LEU A 273 -15.38 0.56 10.47
CA LEU A 273 -16.06 -0.69 10.86
C LEU A 273 -17.43 -0.41 11.49
N ASN A 274 -17.58 0.64 12.31
CA ASN A 274 -18.89 1.03 12.84
C ASN A 274 -19.85 1.47 11.72
N ILE A 275 -19.38 2.23 10.73
CA ILE A 275 -20.21 2.66 9.59
C ILE A 275 -20.73 1.44 8.83
N ILE A 276 -19.85 0.49 8.51
CA ILE A 276 -20.21 -0.75 7.80
C ILE A 276 -21.19 -1.58 8.63
N ARG A 277 -20.94 -1.72 9.93
CA ARG A 277 -21.82 -2.46 10.84
C ARG A 277 -23.20 -1.82 10.94
N ASP A 278 -23.26 -0.51 11.13
CA ASP A 278 -24.51 0.23 11.30
C ASP A 278 -25.32 0.24 9.99
N TRP A 279 -24.63 0.29 8.84
CA TRP A 279 -25.23 0.08 7.52
C TRP A 279 -25.86 -1.31 7.40
N TRP A 280 -25.14 -2.37 7.75
CA TRP A 280 -25.68 -3.74 7.70
C TRP A 280 -26.93 -3.91 8.57
N PHE A 281 -26.92 -3.36 9.80
CA PHE A 281 -28.07 -3.42 10.69
C PHE A 281 -29.23 -2.51 10.28
N SER A 282 -29.01 -1.59 9.33
CA SER A 282 -30.07 -0.77 8.76
C SER A 282 -30.90 -1.49 7.68
N LEU A 283 -30.35 -2.57 7.09
CA LEU A 283 -31.02 -3.41 6.09
C LEU A 283 -32.07 -4.31 6.72
N ASP A 284 -33.14 -4.63 5.98
CA ASP A 284 -34.14 -5.58 6.44
C ASP A 284 -33.59 -7.02 6.44
N LYS A 285 -34.13 -7.92 7.26
CA LYS A 285 -33.59 -9.28 7.43
C LYS A 285 -33.61 -10.12 6.15
N GLN A 286 -34.47 -9.77 5.18
CA GLN A 286 -34.52 -10.43 3.88
C GLN A 286 -33.42 -9.93 2.93
N GLU A 287 -32.99 -8.67 3.08
CA GLU A 287 -31.93 -8.02 2.29
C GLU A 287 -30.53 -8.36 2.81
N GLN A 288 -30.41 -8.87 4.04
CA GLN A 288 -29.16 -9.29 4.70
C GLN A 288 -28.56 -10.60 4.11
N THR A 289 -28.75 -10.87 2.83
CA THR A 289 -28.25 -12.07 2.15
C THR A 289 -27.78 -11.77 0.73
N GLY A 290 -26.98 -12.66 0.14
CA GLY A 290 -26.52 -12.53 -1.25
C GLY A 290 -25.56 -11.35 -1.47
N GLU A 291 -25.95 -10.43 -2.35
CA GLU A 291 -25.11 -9.31 -2.81
C GLU A 291 -24.69 -8.36 -1.68
N GLU A 292 -25.63 -8.00 -0.81
CA GLU A 292 -25.35 -7.08 0.31
C GLU A 292 -24.38 -7.70 1.32
N PHE A 293 -24.42 -9.04 1.47
CA PHE A 293 -23.44 -9.75 2.28
C PHE A 293 -22.04 -9.69 1.65
N PHE A 294 -21.92 -9.77 0.33
CA PHE A 294 -20.64 -9.62 -0.35
C PHE A 294 -20.07 -8.22 -0.19
N LYS A 295 -20.91 -7.17 -0.33
CA LYS A 295 -20.52 -5.78 -0.06
C LYS A 295 -20.02 -5.60 1.38
N LEU A 296 -20.69 -6.21 2.36
CA LEU A 296 -20.25 -6.22 3.76
C LEU A 296 -18.83 -6.80 3.91
N VAL A 297 -18.59 -7.99 3.36
CA VAL A 297 -17.30 -8.69 3.50
C VAL A 297 -16.19 -7.90 2.82
N ILE A 298 -16.38 -7.51 1.55
CA ILE A 298 -15.37 -6.79 0.77
C ILE A 298 -15.05 -5.44 1.45
N GLY A 299 -16.07 -4.69 1.85
CA GLY A 299 -15.90 -3.41 2.55
C GLY A 299 -15.14 -3.57 3.86
N THR A 300 -15.49 -4.59 4.66
CA THR A 300 -14.83 -4.87 5.94
C THR A 300 -13.36 -5.24 5.75
N GLU A 301 -13.06 -6.16 4.84
CA GLU A 301 -11.69 -6.59 4.57
C GLU A 301 -10.85 -5.46 3.96
N LYS A 302 -11.43 -4.62 3.10
CA LYS A 302 -10.76 -3.44 2.53
C LYS A 302 -10.40 -2.41 3.61
N VAL A 303 -11.34 -2.14 4.54
CA VAL A 303 -11.07 -1.23 5.67
C VAL A 303 -9.97 -1.77 6.57
N ILE A 304 -10.02 -3.05 6.95
CA ILE A 304 -8.97 -3.67 7.77
C ILE A 304 -7.62 -3.66 7.05
N TRP A 305 -7.61 -3.97 5.75
CA TRP A 305 -6.41 -4.02 4.93
C TRP A 305 -5.76 -2.66 4.72
N SER A 306 -6.55 -1.59 4.62
CA SER A 306 -6.06 -0.22 4.41
C SER A 306 -4.99 0.21 5.41
N GLN A 307 -5.06 -0.26 6.66
CA GLN A 307 -4.07 0.07 7.70
C GLN A 307 -2.67 -0.42 7.32
N TYR A 308 -2.59 -1.54 6.63
CA TYR A 308 -1.35 -2.21 6.28
C TYR A 308 -0.81 -1.72 4.93
N ASN A 309 -1.65 -1.06 4.12
CA ASN A 309 -1.26 -0.28 2.95
C ASN A 309 -1.05 1.19 3.34
N LYS A 310 0.21 1.56 3.63
CA LYS A 310 0.68 2.88 4.09
C LYS A 310 0.25 4.11 3.24
N HIS A 311 -0.47 3.92 2.13
CA HIS A 311 -0.98 4.94 1.20
C HIS A 311 -2.50 5.24 1.35
N ALA A 312 -3.16 4.77 2.42
CA ALA A 312 -4.60 4.93 2.68
C ALA A 312 -5.10 6.37 2.96
N SER A 313 -4.64 7.37 2.20
CA SER A 313 -5.44 8.57 1.89
C SER A 313 -6.71 8.19 1.09
N GLU A 314 -6.65 7.06 0.38
CA GLU A 314 -7.72 6.48 -0.44
C GLU A 314 -8.93 5.98 0.36
N MET A 315 -8.77 5.65 1.65
CA MET A 315 -9.87 5.10 2.45
C MET A 315 -10.88 6.18 2.89
N TRP A 316 -10.44 7.43 3.06
CA TRP A 316 -11.35 8.55 3.28
C TRP A 316 -12.19 8.84 2.04
N HIS A 317 -11.60 8.70 0.84
CA HIS A 317 -12.34 8.76 -0.41
C HIS A 317 -13.38 7.64 -0.52
N ALA A 318 -13.07 6.40 -0.15
CA ALA A 318 -14.03 5.30 -0.16
C ALA A 318 -15.18 5.47 0.85
N ILE A 319 -14.95 6.11 2.00
CA ILE A 319 -16.00 6.41 3.00
C ILE A 319 -16.85 7.60 2.57
N GLU A 320 -16.26 8.58 1.87
CA GLU A 320 -16.94 9.75 1.31
C GLU A 320 -17.76 9.38 0.06
N GLU A 321 -17.32 8.35 -0.67
CA GLU A 321 -18.02 7.66 -1.75
C GLU A 321 -19.22 6.85 -1.23
N LEU A 322 -19.09 6.15 -0.09
CA LEU A 322 -20.19 5.40 0.54
C LEU A 322 -21.27 6.28 1.19
N LYS A 323 -20.93 7.51 1.60
CA LYS A 323 -21.89 8.45 2.20
C LYS A 323 -22.60 9.34 1.18
N GLY A 324 -22.23 9.23 -0.09
CA GLY A 324 -22.45 10.28 -1.08
C GLY A 324 -23.25 9.89 -2.30
N LYS A 325 -24.35 9.11 -2.20
CA LYS A 325 -25.61 9.28 -2.96
C LYS A 325 -26.44 7.99 -3.02
N LYS A 326 -27.73 8.15 -2.70
CA LYS A 326 -28.79 7.36 -3.34
C LYS A 326 -28.75 7.61 -4.85
N GLU A 327 -28.76 6.49 -5.57
CA GLU A 327 -29.26 6.25 -6.94
C GLU A 327 -28.59 7.01 -8.11
N ASP A 328 -28.32 6.23 -9.16
CA ASP A 328 -28.22 6.60 -10.59
C ASP A 328 -26.90 7.12 -11.18
N ALA A 329 -25.73 6.86 -10.59
CA ALA A 329 -24.45 7.27 -11.22
C ALA A 329 -23.26 6.30 -11.07
N LEU A 330 -23.52 5.02 -10.74
CA LEU A 330 -22.44 4.07 -10.42
C LEU A 330 -21.75 3.45 -11.63
N GLU A 331 -22.39 3.46 -12.81
CA GLU A 331 -21.89 2.74 -14.00
C GLU A 331 -20.91 3.58 -14.86
N GLU A 332 -20.89 4.90 -14.69
CA GLU A 332 -20.14 5.82 -15.59
C GLU A 332 -18.77 6.24 -15.04
N VAL A 333 -18.49 6.00 -13.74
CA VAL A 333 -17.21 6.40 -13.08
C VAL A 333 -16.24 5.24 -12.89
N LEU A 334 -16.74 3.98 -12.92
CA LEU A 334 -15.94 2.75 -12.83
C LEU A 334 -14.89 2.59 -13.96
N LEU A 335 -15.01 3.36 -15.05
CA LEU A 335 -14.08 3.30 -16.19
C LEU A 335 -12.89 4.27 -16.10
N LEU A 336 -12.75 5.07 -15.04
CA LEU A 336 -11.82 6.21 -15.03
C LEU A 336 -10.75 6.27 -13.92
N SER A 337 -10.60 5.27 -13.06
CA SER A 337 -9.56 5.29 -12.01
C SER A 337 -8.50 4.22 -12.19
N GLY A 338 -7.60 4.43 -13.16
CA GLY A 338 -6.35 3.68 -13.30
C GLY A 338 -5.17 4.48 -12.75
N SER A 339 -4.61 4.08 -11.60
CA SER A 339 -3.17 4.11 -11.29
C SER A 339 -2.88 3.52 -9.91
N ALA A 340 -3.17 2.23 -9.77
CA ALA A 340 -2.47 1.31 -8.84
C ALA A 340 -2.60 -0.17 -9.30
N ALA A 341 -3.10 -0.41 -10.51
CA ALA A 341 -3.47 -1.74 -10.99
C ALA A 341 -2.46 -2.22 -12.03
N PHE A 342 -1.41 -2.91 -11.60
CA PHE A 342 -0.62 -3.75 -12.52
C PHE A 342 -0.38 -5.17 -12.02
N LEU A 343 -1.05 -5.59 -10.94
CA LEU A 343 -1.09 -6.98 -10.49
C LEU A 343 -2.48 -7.44 -9.98
N GLU A 344 -3.55 -6.66 -10.15
CA GLU A 344 -4.88 -6.99 -9.59
C GLU A 344 -6.01 -7.07 -10.66
N GLN A 345 -5.76 -6.66 -11.92
CA GLN A 345 -6.81 -6.53 -12.94
C GLN A 345 -7.29 -7.86 -13.57
N GLU A 346 -6.48 -8.91 -13.60
CA GLU A 346 -6.96 -10.26 -13.99
C GLU A 346 -7.77 -10.94 -12.88
N GLU A 347 -7.64 -10.49 -11.62
CA GLU A 347 -8.24 -11.16 -10.46
C GLU A 347 -9.61 -10.56 -10.06
N GLU A 348 -9.85 -9.26 -10.30
CA GLU A 348 -11.13 -8.60 -9.98
C GLU A 348 -12.22 -8.85 -11.04
N GLU A 349 -11.88 -8.82 -12.34
CA GLU A 349 -12.85 -9.09 -13.41
C GLU A 349 -13.36 -10.55 -13.36
N GLU A 350 -12.51 -11.53 -13.05
CA GLU A 350 -12.94 -12.93 -12.91
C GLU A 350 -13.92 -13.11 -11.74
N ILE A 351 -13.68 -12.45 -10.60
CA ILE A 351 -14.51 -12.58 -9.40
C ILE A 351 -15.85 -11.84 -9.54
N GLU A 352 -15.84 -10.64 -10.14
CA GLU A 352 -17.04 -9.83 -10.34
C GLU A 352 -17.94 -10.39 -11.45
N HIS A 353 -17.35 -10.85 -12.56
CA HIS A 353 -18.08 -11.48 -13.66
C HIS A 353 -18.63 -12.87 -13.27
N MET A 354 -17.95 -13.60 -12.37
CA MET A 354 -18.48 -14.82 -11.75
C MET A 354 -19.66 -14.54 -10.82
N ALA A 355 -19.60 -13.48 -10.00
CA ALA A 355 -20.68 -13.13 -9.08
C ALA A 355 -21.99 -12.76 -9.81
N VAL A 356 -21.89 -12.04 -10.93
CA VAL A 356 -23.05 -11.65 -11.75
C VAL A 356 -23.70 -12.85 -12.44
N VAL A 357 -22.90 -13.77 -13.01
CA VAL A 357 -23.41 -14.97 -13.70
C VAL A 357 -24.12 -15.93 -12.74
N VAL A 358 -23.63 -16.04 -11.51
CA VAL A 358 -24.26 -16.87 -10.46
C VAL A 358 -25.56 -16.24 -9.96
N ALA A 359 -25.64 -14.90 -9.86
CA ALA A 359 -26.86 -14.21 -9.44
C ALA A 359 -28.01 -14.32 -10.48
N GLU A 360 -27.71 -14.26 -11.78
CA GLU A 360 -28.72 -14.43 -12.85
C GLU A 360 -29.25 -15.88 -12.97
N THR A 361 -28.42 -16.88 -12.64
CA THR A 361 -28.83 -18.29 -12.69
C THR A 361 -29.68 -18.70 -11.48
N VAL A 362 -29.44 -18.11 -10.30
CA VAL A 362 -30.25 -18.40 -9.11
C VAL A 362 -31.64 -17.76 -9.19
N THR A 363 -31.74 -16.54 -9.72
CA THR A 363 -33.01 -15.81 -9.89
C THR A 363 -33.94 -16.45 -10.93
N THR A 364 -33.40 -17.14 -11.93
CA THR A 364 -34.22 -17.83 -12.94
C THR A 364 -34.81 -19.14 -12.43
N VAL A 365 -34.16 -19.83 -11.48
CA VAL A 365 -34.63 -21.10 -10.90
C VAL A 365 -35.79 -20.91 -9.91
N GLU A 366 -35.84 -19.80 -9.18
CA GLU A 366 -36.94 -19.50 -8.23
C GLU A 366 -38.27 -19.12 -8.92
N SER A 367 -38.27 -18.92 -10.25
CA SER A 367 -39.44 -18.44 -11.00
C SER A 367 -40.29 -19.52 -11.68
N GLN A 368 -39.92 -20.80 -11.62
CA GLN A 368 -40.70 -21.89 -12.22
C GLN A 368 -41.61 -22.62 -11.21
N PRO A 369 -42.87 -22.96 -11.57
CA PRO A 369 -43.81 -23.56 -10.65
C PRO A 369 -43.42 -25.00 -10.28
N VAL A 370 -43.50 -25.29 -8.98
CA VAL A 370 -43.17 -26.55 -8.31
C VAL A 370 -44.22 -27.62 -8.62
N GLU A 371 -44.10 -28.33 -9.76
CA GLU A 371 -44.93 -29.52 -10.00
C GLU A 371 -44.29 -30.62 -10.87
N ALA A 372 -42.95 -30.67 -10.99
CA ALA A 372 -42.24 -31.77 -11.66
C ALA A 372 -41.16 -32.40 -10.75
N ASP A 373 -40.96 -33.71 -10.90
CA ASP A 373 -40.03 -34.51 -10.09
C ASP A 373 -38.59 -33.98 -10.15
N MET A 374 -37.99 -33.76 -8.97
CA MET A 374 -36.67 -33.16 -8.72
C MET A 374 -35.49 -33.70 -9.57
N PRO A 375 -35.41 -34.98 -9.97
CA PRO A 375 -34.33 -35.48 -10.82
C PRO A 375 -34.40 -34.97 -12.27
N ASP A 376 -35.60 -34.85 -12.84
CA ASP A 376 -35.80 -34.48 -14.25
C ASP A 376 -35.53 -32.97 -14.49
N ILE A 377 -35.76 -32.14 -13.47
CA ILE A 377 -35.43 -30.71 -13.49
C ILE A 377 -33.90 -30.52 -13.49
N ILE A 378 -33.17 -31.30 -12.71
CA ILE A 378 -31.70 -31.21 -12.62
C ILE A 378 -31.05 -31.66 -13.94
N GLU A 379 -31.52 -32.73 -14.55
CA GLU A 379 -31.01 -33.20 -15.85
C GLU A 379 -31.31 -32.18 -16.98
N GLY A 380 -32.51 -31.56 -16.97
CA GLY A 380 -32.87 -30.50 -17.90
C GLY A 380 -32.08 -29.19 -17.71
N VAL A 381 -31.73 -28.83 -16.46
CA VAL A 381 -30.88 -27.65 -16.17
C VAL A 381 -29.44 -27.90 -16.58
N VAL A 382 -28.90 -29.11 -16.36
CA VAL A 382 -27.54 -29.48 -16.79
C VAL A 382 -27.43 -29.52 -18.32
N GLU A 383 -28.44 -30.05 -19.04
CA GLU A 383 -28.47 -30.00 -20.51
C GLU A 383 -28.62 -28.56 -21.03
N ALA A 384 -29.43 -27.71 -20.38
CA ALA A 384 -29.60 -26.31 -20.79
C ALA A 384 -28.34 -25.47 -20.55
N VAL A 385 -27.60 -25.73 -19.45
CA VAL A 385 -26.32 -25.07 -19.14
C VAL A 385 -25.24 -25.54 -20.11
N ASN A 386 -25.09 -26.85 -20.36
CA ASN A 386 -24.13 -27.37 -21.33
C ASN A 386 -24.45 -26.90 -22.76
N GLY A 387 -25.73 -26.80 -23.13
CA GLY A 387 -26.15 -26.25 -24.41
C GLY A 387 -25.81 -24.76 -24.56
N LYS A 388 -25.98 -23.95 -23.50
CA LYS A 388 -25.60 -22.53 -23.51
C LYS A 388 -24.07 -22.33 -23.55
N VAL A 389 -23.31 -23.15 -22.82
CA VAL A 389 -21.84 -23.14 -22.85
C VAL A 389 -21.31 -23.49 -24.25
N GLU A 390 -21.86 -24.51 -24.92
CA GLU A 390 -21.50 -24.81 -26.32
C GLU A 390 -21.88 -23.68 -27.29
N THR A 391 -22.97 -22.95 -27.00
CA THR A 391 -23.41 -21.82 -27.82
C THR A 391 -22.50 -20.61 -27.62
N ILE A 392 -21.97 -20.43 -26.40
CA ILE A 392 -20.99 -19.39 -26.04
C ILE A 392 -19.62 -19.72 -26.64
N ASP A 393 -19.14 -20.96 -26.57
CA ASP A 393 -17.91 -21.39 -27.25
C ASP A 393 -17.99 -21.20 -28.77
N LYS A 394 -19.12 -21.56 -29.39
CA LYS A 394 -19.36 -21.31 -30.83
C LYS A 394 -19.49 -19.82 -31.15
N LYS A 395 -19.88 -18.97 -30.19
CA LYS A 395 -19.94 -17.51 -30.34
C LYS A 395 -18.54 -16.89 -30.20
N ILE A 396 -17.74 -17.34 -29.25
CA ILE A 396 -16.34 -16.93 -29.03
C ILE A 396 -15.49 -17.29 -30.25
N ILE A 397 -15.63 -18.51 -30.78
CA ILE A 397 -14.93 -18.95 -32.01
C ILE A 397 -15.40 -18.16 -33.26
N LYS A 398 -16.69 -17.75 -33.31
CA LYS A 398 -17.18 -16.85 -34.39
C LYS A 398 -16.69 -15.41 -34.23
N THR A 399 -16.53 -14.92 -33.01
CA THR A 399 -15.99 -13.58 -32.73
C THR A 399 -14.51 -13.49 -33.10
N GLU A 400 -13.72 -14.56 -32.91
CA GLU A 400 -12.33 -14.63 -33.40
C GLU A 400 -12.20 -14.74 -34.93
N THR A 401 -13.22 -15.29 -35.62
CA THR A 401 -13.17 -15.53 -37.07
C THR A 401 -13.81 -14.40 -37.90
N THR A 402 -14.55 -13.48 -37.30
CA THR A 402 -15.29 -12.41 -38.03
C THR A 402 -14.76 -11.01 -37.73
N LEU A 403 -13.43 -10.85 -37.61
CA LEU A 403 -12.75 -9.57 -37.73
C LEU A 403 -12.44 -9.27 -39.21
N THR A 404 -13.47 -9.18 -40.05
CA THR A 404 -13.36 -8.48 -41.34
C THR A 404 -14.63 -7.66 -41.63
N VAL A 405 -14.42 -6.34 -41.62
CA VAL A 405 -15.11 -5.29 -42.39
C VAL A 405 -16.64 -5.32 -42.34
N VAL A 406 -17.23 -4.49 -41.47
CA VAL A 406 -18.54 -3.88 -41.72
C VAL A 406 -18.48 -2.42 -41.27
N ASP A 407 -18.50 -1.53 -42.26
CA ASP A 407 -18.76 -0.09 -42.12
C ASP A 407 -20.14 0.13 -41.50
N ASN A 408 -20.30 1.18 -40.67
CA ASN A 408 -21.51 1.98 -40.69
C ASN A 408 -21.29 3.34 -40.01
N ASP A 409 -21.47 4.36 -40.84
CA ASP A 409 -21.84 5.73 -40.50
C ASP A 409 -23.12 5.78 -39.63
N ASP A 410 -23.33 6.97 -39.08
CA ASP A 410 -24.53 7.49 -38.41
C ASP A 410 -24.65 7.18 -36.91
N LEU A 411 -24.22 8.17 -36.09
CA LEU A 411 -24.91 8.72 -34.91
C LEU A 411 -24.07 9.90 -34.33
N GLU A 412 -24.40 11.14 -34.74
CA GLU A 412 -24.02 12.39 -34.05
C GLU A 412 -24.95 12.59 -32.84
N ASP A 413 -24.44 12.71 -31.61
CA ASP A 413 -23.91 13.90 -30.91
C ASP A 413 -24.81 14.24 -29.71
N THR A 414 -24.23 14.19 -28.51
CA THR A 414 -24.51 15.08 -27.36
C THR A 414 -23.70 14.61 -26.15
N ARG A 415 -22.41 14.94 -26.14
CA ARG A 415 -21.57 15.12 -24.93
C ARG A 415 -20.15 15.44 -25.41
N GLY A 416 -19.63 16.61 -25.03
CA GLY A 416 -18.35 17.19 -25.50
C GLY A 416 -17.10 16.45 -25.03
N TYR A 417 -16.98 15.16 -25.32
CA TYR A 417 -15.72 14.44 -25.42
C TYR A 417 -15.29 14.52 -26.88
N HIS A 418 -14.10 15.03 -27.17
CA HIS A 418 -13.53 14.87 -28.49
C HIS A 418 -13.42 13.37 -28.78
N SER A 419 -14.26 12.89 -29.70
CA SER A 419 -14.28 11.52 -30.19
C SER A 419 -12.88 11.14 -30.66
N ARG A 420 -12.18 10.32 -29.86
CA ARG A 420 -10.95 9.63 -30.28
C ARG A 420 -11.23 8.95 -31.62
N LYS A 421 -10.42 9.20 -32.64
CA LYS A 421 -10.48 8.39 -33.86
C LYS A 421 -10.08 6.96 -33.50
N ARG A 422 -11.07 6.08 -33.30
CA ARG A 422 -10.83 4.66 -32.99
C ARG A 422 -9.85 4.06 -34.01
N GLY A 423 -8.64 3.73 -33.55
CA GLY A 423 -7.64 2.98 -34.31
C GLY A 423 -6.38 3.75 -34.73
N ALA A 424 -6.25 5.05 -34.50
CA ALA A 424 -5.00 5.77 -34.77
C ALA A 424 -3.99 5.57 -33.61
N PRO A 425 -2.74 5.18 -33.87
CA PRO A 425 -1.71 5.07 -32.84
C PRO A 425 -1.40 6.43 -32.19
N HIS A 426 -1.05 6.42 -30.91
CA HIS A 426 -0.96 7.63 -30.09
C HIS A 426 0.46 8.21 -30.04
N ALA A 427 0.59 9.51 -30.28
CA ALA A 427 1.87 10.23 -30.26
C ALA A 427 1.86 11.38 -29.25
N PHE A 428 2.63 11.21 -28.17
CA PHE A 428 2.79 12.19 -27.12
C PHE A 428 3.96 13.14 -27.39
N VAL A 429 3.73 14.45 -27.29
CA VAL A 429 4.71 15.49 -27.60
C VAL A 429 5.18 16.16 -26.30
N VAL A 430 6.43 15.89 -25.97
CA VAL A 430 7.18 16.42 -24.83
C VAL A 430 8.00 17.61 -25.30
N MET A 431 7.59 18.82 -24.96
CA MET A 431 8.26 20.04 -25.41
C MET A 431 8.12 21.20 -24.42
N PRO A 432 9.01 22.20 -24.47
CA PRO A 432 8.79 23.45 -23.76
C PRO A 432 7.54 24.17 -24.29
N PHE A 433 6.90 24.98 -23.43
CA PHE A 433 5.72 25.78 -23.81
C PHE A 433 6.04 27.26 -24.02
N GLY A 434 5.22 27.91 -24.84
CA GLY A 434 5.28 29.35 -25.07
C GLY A 434 6.55 29.82 -25.76
N ARG A 435 6.89 31.10 -25.55
CA ARG A 435 8.12 31.69 -26.09
C ARG A 435 9.25 31.61 -25.07
N LYS A 436 10.35 30.96 -25.44
CA LYS A 436 11.55 30.86 -24.59
C LYS A 436 12.81 31.23 -25.37
N GLN A 437 13.84 31.65 -24.64
CA GLN A 437 15.15 31.94 -25.25
C GLN A 437 15.92 30.64 -25.45
N GLY A 438 16.43 30.44 -26.66
CA GLY A 438 17.35 29.36 -26.99
C GLY A 438 18.76 29.61 -26.44
N PRO A 439 19.66 28.61 -26.54
CA PRO A 439 21.05 28.73 -26.07
C PRO A 439 21.80 29.89 -26.73
N ASP A 440 21.43 30.25 -27.97
CA ASP A 440 22.00 31.35 -28.74
C ASP A 440 21.36 32.72 -28.44
N GLY A 441 20.47 32.80 -27.44
CA GLY A 441 19.74 34.02 -27.05
C GLY A 441 18.60 34.42 -27.99
N ARG A 442 18.33 33.66 -29.06
CA ARG A 442 17.18 33.87 -29.95
C ARG A 442 15.89 33.38 -29.29
N TRP A 443 14.78 34.07 -29.53
CA TRP A 443 13.47 33.62 -29.10
C TRP A 443 12.99 32.47 -29.99
N ILE A 444 12.44 31.44 -29.37
CA ILE A 444 11.83 30.26 -29.99
C ILE A 444 10.37 30.20 -29.54
N ASP A 445 9.45 30.13 -30.49
CA ASP A 445 8.00 30.07 -30.29
C ASP A 445 7.54 28.61 -30.39
N PHE A 446 7.54 27.93 -29.24
CA PHE A 446 7.23 26.51 -29.16
C PHE A 446 5.76 26.19 -29.46
N ASP A 447 4.86 27.16 -29.33
CA ASP A 447 3.47 26.98 -29.74
C ASP A 447 3.35 26.95 -31.26
N SER A 448 4.04 27.87 -31.95
CA SER A 448 4.08 27.86 -33.42
C SER A 448 4.71 26.57 -33.93
N ILE A 449 5.82 26.11 -33.33
CA ILE A 449 6.48 24.85 -33.70
C ILE A 449 5.53 23.66 -33.52
N TYR A 450 4.75 23.62 -32.44
CA TYR A 450 3.79 22.54 -32.25
C TYR A 450 2.69 22.54 -33.32
N TYR A 451 2.00 23.66 -33.51
CA TYR A 451 0.82 23.74 -34.39
C TYR A 451 1.17 23.74 -35.88
N ASP A 452 2.31 24.32 -36.26
CA ASP A 452 2.69 24.50 -37.67
C ASP A 452 3.62 23.39 -38.19
N LEU A 453 4.38 22.73 -37.30
CA LEU A 453 5.37 21.70 -37.69
C LEU A 453 5.06 20.32 -37.11
N ILE A 454 4.99 20.18 -35.79
CA ILE A 454 4.93 18.85 -35.13
C ILE A 454 3.57 18.18 -35.36
N LYS A 455 2.48 18.86 -34.99
CA LYS A 455 1.13 18.29 -35.06
C LYS A 455 0.75 17.87 -36.49
N PRO A 456 0.93 18.71 -37.54
CA PRO A 456 0.63 18.31 -38.91
C PRO A 456 1.48 17.13 -39.39
N ALA A 457 2.74 17.05 -38.98
CA ALA A 457 3.62 15.94 -39.36
C ALA A 457 3.22 14.61 -38.69
N VAL A 458 2.83 14.66 -37.41
CA VAL A 458 2.35 13.50 -36.65
C VAL A 458 1.02 13.00 -37.22
N GLU A 459 0.07 13.90 -37.47
CA GLU A 459 -1.23 13.56 -38.05
C GLU A 459 -1.09 13.02 -39.49
N ALA A 460 -0.18 13.59 -40.29
CA ALA A 460 0.13 13.07 -41.63
C ALA A 460 0.76 11.66 -41.60
N ALA A 461 1.44 11.31 -40.51
CA ALA A 461 1.97 9.96 -40.28
C ALA A 461 0.91 8.96 -39.79
N GLY A 462 -0.35 9.40 -39.62
CA GLY A 462 -1.47 8.57 -39.18
C GLY A 462 -1.57 8.42 -37.66
N PHE A 463 -0.83 9.23 -36.89
CA PHE A 463 -0.90 9.23 -35.42
C PHE A 463 -1.83 10.33 -34.90
N GLU A 464 -2.42 10.10 -33.74
CA GLU A 464 -3.06 11.17 -32.96
C GLU A 464 -1.99 11.95 -32.19
N SER A 465 -1.90 13.27 -32.40
CA SER A 465 -0.92 14.12 -31.72
C SER A 465 -1.51 14.72 -30.45
N PHE A 466 -0.86 14.47 -29.32
CA PHE A 466 -1.24 15.03 -28.02
C PHE A 466 -0.08 15.77 -27.38
N ARG A 467 -0.34 16.97 -26.84
CA ARG A 467 0.65 17.81 -26.14
C ARG A 467 0.20 18.01 -24.70
N ALA A 468 1.13 17.90 -23.76
CA ALA A 468 0.84 17.84 -22.32
C ALA A 468 0.13 19.08 -21.72
N ASP A 469 -0.02 20.18 -22.45
CA ASP A 469 -0.75 21.38 -21.99
C ASP A 469 -2.23 21.42 -22.43
N GLN A 470 -2.67 20.49 -23.28
CA GLN A 470 -4.07 20.39 -23.71
C GLN A 470 -4.96 19.72 -22.64
N GLU A 471 -4.38 19.28 -21.53
CA GLU A 471 -5.07 18.69 -20.38
C GLU A 471 -5.48 19.79 -19.40
N SER A 472 -6.66 20.37 -19.63
CA SER A 472 -7.25 21.40 -18.75
C SER A 472 -8.40 20.82 -17.92
N VAL A 473 -8.17 19.69 -17.25
CA VAL A 473 -9.09 19.18 -16.23
C VAL A 473 -8.34 19.07 -14.91
N SER A 474 -8.98 19.53 -13.85
CA SER A 474 -8.47 19.63 -12.48
C SER A 474 -8.16 18.25 -11.87
N GLY A 475 -7.11 17.59 -12.36
CA GLY A 475 -6.50 16.37 -11.84
C GLY A 475 -5.03 16.59 -11.47
N ASP A 476 -4.40 15.57 -10.87
CA ASP A 476 -2.98 15.60 -10.51
C ASP A 476 -2.13 15.48 -11.78
N ILE A 477 -1.72 16.63 -12.34
CA ILE A 477 -0.97 16.82 -13.60
C ILE A 477 0.19 15.82 -13.77
N LEU A 478 0.78 15.36 -12.65
CA LEU A 478 1.87 14.39 -12.66
C LEU A 478 1.40 13.00 -13.09
N THR A 479 0.25 12.52 -12.61
CA THR A 479 -0.25 11.16 -12.84
C THR A 479 -0.64 10.95 -14.31
N ASP A 480 -1.29 11.94 -14.92
CA ASP A 480 -1.73 11.90 -16.32
C ASP A 480 -0.53 11.91 -17.28
N MET A 481 0.47 12.77 -17.02
CA MET A 481 1.73 12.80 -17.78
C MET A 481 2.48 11.46 -17.75
N PHE A 482 2.53 10.78 -16.59
CA PHE A 482 3.16 9.46 -16.48
C PHE A 482 2.43 8.38 -17.30
N GLN A 483 1.10 8.40 -17.26
CA GLN A 483 0.26 7.50 -18.05
C GLN A 483 0.51 7.70 -19.56
N GLU A 484 0.55 8.94 -20.01
CA GLU A 484 0.84 9.30 -21.40
C GLU A 484 2.23 8.81 -21.85
N LEU A 485 3.25 9.01 -21.01
CA LEU A 485 4.61 8.51 -21.28
C LEU A 485 4.70 6.97 -21.31
N LEU A 486 3.81 6.25 -20.62
CA LEU A 486 3.76 4.78 -20.61
C LEU A 486 3.01 4.24 -21.83
N LEU A 487 1.82 4.78 -22.09
CA LEU A 487 0.87 4.24 -23.06
C LEU A 487 1.14 4.70 -24.49
N ALA A 488 1.73 5.88 -24.71
CA ALA A 488 1.97 6.39 -26.06
C ALA A 488 2.83 5.44 -26.91
N ASP A 489 2.36 5.18 -28.13
CA ASP A 489 3.07 4.39 -29.14
C ASP A 489 4.35 5.12 -29.59
N MET A 490 4.28 6.44 -29.67
CA MET A 490 5.40 7.32 -30.00
C MET A 490 5.50 8.49 -29.01
N VAL A 491 6.73 8.86 -28.65
CA VAL A 491 7.02 10.08 -27.88
C VAL A 491 7.97 10.95 -28.70
N ILE A 492 7.60 12.21 -28.92
CA ILE A 492 8.46 13.20 -29.58
C ILE A 492 8.97 14.16 -28.50
N ALA A 493 10.29 14.19 -28.30
CA ALA A 493 10.94 15.07 -27.33
C ALA A 493 11.66 16.21 -28.04
N ASP A 494 11.23 17.45 -27.80
CA ASP A 494 11.90 18.66 -28.28
C ASP A 494 13.01 19.11 -27.32
N LEU A 495 14.24 18.94 -27.79
CA LEU A 495 15.47 19.20 -27.04
C LEU A 495 16.14 20.48 -27.51
N SER A 496 15.41 21.44 -28.09
CA SER A 496 16.00 22.70 -28.59
C SER A 496 16.56 23.60 -27.47
N ILE A 497 16.07 23.43 -26.23
CA ILE A 497 16.59 24.09 -25.02
C ILE A 497 16.76 23.09 -23.88
N ASP A 498 17.56 23.46 -22.88
CA ASP A 498 17.76 22.65 -21.68
C ASP A 498 16.61 22.87 -20.68
N ASN A 499 15.47 22.22 -20.95
CA ASN A 499 14.28 22.27 -20.10
C ASN A 499 14.26 21.07 -19.13
N ALA A 500 14.26 21.35 -17.82
CA ALA A 500 14.27 20.33 -16.78
C ALA A 500 13.07 19.37 -16.87
N ASN A 501 11.87 19.86 -17.23
CA ASN A 501 10.67 19.02 -17.34
C ASN A 501 10.79 18.04 -18.50
N VAL A 502 11.25 18.53 -19.66
CA VAL A 502 11.51 17.70 -20.85
C VAL A 502 12.54 16.60 -20.54
N PHE A 503 13.60 16.92 -19.80
CA PHE A 503 14.58 15.90 -19.38
C PHE A 503 14.03 14.90 -18.39
N TYR A 504 13.16 15.33 -17.48
CA TYR A 504 12.48 14.46 -16.53
C TYR A 504 11.60 13.43 -17.26
N GLU A 505 10.71 13.92 -18.13
CA GLU A 505 9.81 13.10 -18.96
C GLU A 505 10.58 12.15 -19.88
N LEU A 506 11.67 12.64 -20.49
CA LEU A 506 12.58 11.84 -21.30
C LEU A 506 13.24 10.71 -20.50
N GLY A 507 13.71 11.01 -19.29
CA GLY A 507 14.31 10.03 -18.38
C GLY A 507 13.33 8.93 -17.99
N VAL A 508 12.08 9.31 -17.70
CA VAL A 508 10.98 8.37 -17.42
C VAL A 508 10.71 7.47 -18.64
N ARG A 509 10.56 8.04 -19.84
CA ARG A 509 10.34 7.24 -21.06
C ARG A 509 11.51 6.29 -21.35
N HIS A 510 12.75 6.72 -21.08
CA HIS A 510 13.92 5.85 -21.20
C HIS A 510 13.87 4.64 -20.26
N ALA A 511 13.39 4.82 -19.02
CA ALA A 511 13.27 3.75 -18.04
C ALA A 511 12.12 2.77 -18.36
N VAL A 512 10.99 3.31 -18.79
CA VAL A 512 9.74 2.55 -18.94
C VAL A 512 9.59 1.91 -20.33
N ARG A 513 9.83 2.66 -21.42
CA ARG A 513 9.66 2.16 -22.80
C ARG A 513 10.52 2.93 -23.80
N LYS A 514 11.78 2.52 -23.96
CA LYS A 514 12.72 3.19 -24.89
C LYS A 514 12.32 3.16 -26.38
N ARG A 515 11.39 2.27 -26.79
CA ARG A 515 10.91 2.17 -28.18
C ARG A 515 9.93 3.31 -28.50
N GLY A 516 9.92 3.76 -29.76
CA GLY A 516 9.02 4.82 -30.22
C GLY A 516 9.41 6.24 -29.79
N LEU A 517 10.64 6.45 -29.30
CA LEU A 517 11.10 7.77 -28.87
C LEU A 517 11.85 8.48 -30.01
N VAL A 518 11.43 9.70 -30.35
CA VAL A 518 12.00 10.54 -31.40
C VAL A 518 12.51 11.84 -30.78
N HIS A 519 13.80 12.12 -30.96
CA HIS A 519 14.38 13.37 -30.51
C HIS A 519 14.38 14.38 -31.65
N ILE A 520 13.95 15.61 -31.39
CA ILE A 520 14.04 16.73 -32.32
C ILE A 520 14.80 17.89 -31.67
N GLN A 521 15.45 18.73 -32.48
CA GLN A 521 16.12 19.93 -31.99
C GLN A 521 16.25 21.01 -33.07
N SER A 522 16.35 22.26 -32.63
CA SER A 522 16.76 23.38 -33.48
C SER A 522 17.94 24.15 -32.90
N GLY A 523 18.82 24.62 -33.79
CA GLY A 523 19.84 25.63 -33.48
C GLY A 523 21.00 25.23 -32.54
N ARG A 524 20.95 24.08 -31.86
CA ARG A 524 21.97 23.71 -30.88
C ARG A 524 23.14 22.87 -31.47
N PRO A 525 24.40 23.20 -31.13
CA PRO A 525 25.57 22.45 -31.61
C PRO A 525 25.85 21.17 -30.82
N TYR A 526 25.43 21.08 -29.55
CA TYR A 526 25.64 19.91 -28.69
C TYR A 526 24.44 19.65 -27.77
N LEU A 527 24.20 18.37 -27.49
CA LEU A 527 23.26 17.87 -26.49
C LEU A 527 23.99 17.50 -25.18
N PRO A 528 23.31 17.43 -24.02
CA PRO A 528 23.90 16.98 -22.77
C PRO A 528 24.46 15.55 -22.88
N PHE A 529 25.46 15.23 -22.06
CA PHE A 529 26.26 14.01 -22.17
C PHE A 529 25.42 12.73 -22.25
N ASP A 530 24.37 12.60 -21.43
CA ASP A 530 23.55 11.39 -21.34
C ASP A 530 22.72 11.09 -22.60
N ILE A 531 22.45 12.10 -23.43
CA ILE A 531 21.62 11.98 -24.65
C ILE A 531 22.36 12.35 -25.94
N PHE A 532 23.63 12.74 -25.85
CA PHE A 532 24.45 13.18 -26.97
C PHE A 532 24.61 12.13 -28.08
N ASN A 533 24.65 10.84 -27.72
CA ASN A 533 24.79 9.73 -28.67
C ASN A 533 23.46 9.25 -29.26
N VAL A 534 22.33 9.88 -28.92
CA VAL A 534 21.01 9.50 -29.44
C VAL A 534 20.73 10.28 -30.72
N ARG A 535 20.28 9.57 -31.76
CA ARG A 535 19.92 10.19 -33.05
C ARG A 535 18.83 11.24 -32.84
N THR A 536 19.16 12.48 -33.16
CA THR A 536 18.27 13.63 -33.04
C THR A 536 18.04 14.27 -34.40
N ILE A 537 16.79 14.53 -34.75
CA ILE A 537 16.39 15.09 -36.03
C ILE A 537 16.44 16.63 -35.95
N PRO A 538 17.26 17.31 -36.75
CA PRO A 538 17.32 18.76 -36.74
C PRO A 538 16.16 19.38 -37.53
N TYR A 539 15.60 20.48 -37.02
CA TYR A 539 14.68 21.36 -37.76
C TYR A 539 15.15 22.81 -37.70
N GLN A 540 14.69 23.63 -38.64
CA GLN A 540 15.09 25.04 -38.77
C GLN A 540 13.95 25.96 -38.36
N ILE A 541 14.29 27.01 -37.62
CA ILE A 541 13.38 28.10 -37.24
C ILE A 541 13.69 29.36 -38.05
N ASP A 542 12.67 30.16 -38.32
CA ASP A 542 12.77 31.42 -39.03
C ASP A 542 13.39 32.56 -38.18
N LYS A 543 13.46 33.77 -38.73
CA LYS A 543 14.00 34.94 -38.02
C LYS A 543 13.15 35.38 -36.81
N ASN A 544 11.90 34.94 -36.74
CA ASN A 544 10.94 35.25 -35.69
C ASN A 544 10.84 34.14 -34.64
N GLY A 545 11.58 33.04 -34.81
CA GLY A 545 11.58 31.89 -33.90
C GLY A 545 10.48 30.87 -34.16
N ARG A 546 9.88 30.86 -35.37
CA ARG A 546 8.83 29.93 -35.77
C ARG A 546 9.37 28.80 -36.65
#